data_AF-A0A1V6BCC8-F1
#
_entry.id   AF-A0A1V6BCC8-F1
#
_cell.length_a   1.000
_cell.length_b   1.000
_cell.length_c   1.000
_cell.angle_alpha   90.00
_cell.angle_beta   90.00
_cell.angle_gamma   90.00
#
_symmetry.space_group_name_H-M   'P 1'
#
loop_
_entity.id
_entity.type
_entity.pdbx_description
1 polymer ?
#
loop_
_entity_poly.entity_id
_entity_poly.type
_entity_poly.pdbx_seq_one_letter_code
_entity_poly.pdbx_strand_id
1 'polypeptide(L)'
;MTRAFYVFILSVLLIILNTTACKKDDKDVLNIISVEGNSMTEYNKDYIPEQGIFIPSTLWQCEGTMYRTFIQLALQPSAGLMFEIFTSSNTEQIPVGTFSLGSPCAEGFTAAFYPYSGSKTTGLCFSAGAITIEKDGDKYDIEMNLTIGDECGGGTMIGNFNGTLTESQD
;
A
#
# COMPACT_ATOMS: atom_id res chain seq x y z
N MET A 1 -55.91 18.03 -30.56
CA MET A 1 -54.73 17.20 -30.25
C MET A 1 -54.25 17.58 -28.87
N THR A 2 -54.44 16.65 -27.94
CA THR A 2 -54.48 16.86 -26.51
C THR A 2 -53.09 16.73 -25.88
N ARG A 3 -52.87 17.52 -24.81
CA ARG A 3 -51.66 17.60 -23.97
C ARG A 3 -51.03 16.26 -23.53
N ALA A 4 -51.71 15.13 -23.73
CA ALA A 4 -51.23 13.79 -23.42
C ALA A 4 -50.06 13.32 -24.32
N PHE A 5 -49.94 13.83 -25.55
CA PHE A 5 -48.88 13.38 -26.47
C PHE A 5 -47.49 13.93 -26.11
N TYR A 6 -47.42 15.12 -25.49
CA TYR A 6 -46.14 15.72 -25.06
C TYR A 6 -45.58 15.10 -23.77
N VAL A 7 -46.43 14.60 -22.88
CA VAL A 7 -45.99 13.97 -21.63
C VAL A 7 -45.34 12.61 -21.91
N PHE A 8 -45.79 11.89 -22.94
CA PHE A 8 -45.24 10.57 -23.30
C PHE A 8 -43.86 10.65 -23.98
N ILE A 9 -43.59 11.72 -24.74
CA ILE A 9 -42.27 11.92 -25.38
C ILE A 9 -41.23 12.37 -24.34
N LEU A 10 -41.63 13.11 -23.31
CA LEU A 10 -40.73 13.55 -22.24
C LEU A 10 -40.30 12.39 -21.32
N SER A 11 -41.17 11.40 -21.08
CA SER A 11 -40.86 10.26 -20.21
C SER A 11 -39.94 9.23 -20.88
N VAL A 12 -39.94 9.11 -22.20
CA VAL A 12 -39.02 8.19 -22.92
C VAL A 12 -37.60 8.77 -23.02
N LEU A 13 -37.45 10.11 -23.07
CA LEU A 13 -36.14 10.77 -23.08
C LEU A 13 -35.42 10.76 -21.71
N LEU A 14 -36.14 10.59 -20.60
CA LEU A 14 -35.56 10.48 -19.25
C LEU A 14 -35.04 9.08 -18.91
N ILE A 15 -35.45 8.04 -19.66
CA ILE A 15 -35.00 6.66 -19.42
C ILE A 15 -33.68 6.36 -20.14
N ILE A 16 -33.39 7.06 -21.26
CA ILE A 16 -32.14 6.88 -22.03
C ILE A 16 -30.95 7.64 -21.39
N LEU A 17 -31.21 8.59 -20.48
CA LEU A 17 -30.17 9.30 -19.72
C LEU A 17 -29.66 8.55 -18.48
N ASN A 18 -30.25 7.38 -18.13
CA ASN A 18 -29.82 6.57 -16.99
C ASN A 18 -28.93 5.37 -17.37
N THR A 19 -28.55 5.22 -18.64
CA THR A 19 -27.66 4.12 -19.09
C THR A 19 -26.28 4.59 -19.57
N THR A 20 -25.91 5.84 -19.30
CA THR A 20 -24.52 6.33 -19.43
C THR A 20 -24.00 6.87 -18.10
N ALA A 21 -24.46 6.30 -16.98
CA ALA A 21 -23.50 6.00 -15.94
C ALA A 21 -22.55 4.95 -16.54
N CYS A 22 -21.47 5.42 -17.18
CA CYS A 22 -20.23 4.66 -17.14
C CYS A 22 -20.04 4.37 -15.66
N LYS A 23 -20.44 3.18 -15.23
CA LYS A 23 -19.74 2.52 -14.16
C LYS A 23 -18.29 2.58 -14.63
N LYS A 24 -17.52 3.47 -14.03
CA LYS A 24 -16.09 3.29 -13.94
C LYS A 24 -15.92 2.10 -12.99
N ASP A 25 -16.33 0.93 -13.47
CA ASP A 25 -15.92 -0.37 -12.99
C ASP A 25 -14.45 -0.43 -13.41
N ASP A 26 -13.64 0.01 -12.46
CA ASP A 26 -12.22 -0.28 -12.23
C ASP A 26 -11.76 0.88 -11.35
N LYS A 27 -11.68 0.61 -10.04
CA LYS A 27 -10.72 1.34 -9.22
C LYS A 27 -9.40 1.13 -9.96
N ASP A 28 -8.91 2.16 -10.65
CA ASP A 28 -7.56 2.13 -11.18
C ASP A 28 -6.68 1.86 -9.96
N VAL A 29 -6.25 0.61 -9.76
CA VAL A 29 -5.34 0.28 -8.68
C VAL A 29 -3.99 0.81 -9.14
N LEU A 30 -3.70 2.05 -8.74
CA LEU A 30 -2.48 2.75 -9.12
C LEU A 30 -1.31 2.12 -8.37
N ASN A 31 -0.69 1.09 -8.96
CA ASN A 31 0.54 0.46 -8.46
C ASN A 31 1.73 1.44 -8.53
N ILE A 32 1.70 2.47 -7.68
CA ILE A 32 2.59 3.63 -7.60
C ILE A 32 2.74 4.00 -6.13
N ILE A 33 3.97 4.30 -5.72
CA ILE A 33 4.30 4.82 -4.39
C ILE A 33 4.99 6.16 -4.58
N SER A 34 4.39 7.23 -4.10
CA SER A 34 4.89 8.59 -4.25
C SER A 34 5.51 9.09 -2.96
N VAL A 35 6.71 9.66 -3.06
CA VAL A 35 7.29 10.47 -2.00
C VAL A 35 7.08 11.93 -2.32
N GLU A 36 6.53 12.68 -1.37
CA GLU A 36 6.17 14.08 -1.55
C GLU A 36 6.61 14.93 -0.36
N GLY A 37 6.98 16.18 -0.62
CA GLY A 37 7.26 17.17 0.43
C GLY A 37 8.55 16.97 1.22
N ASN A 38 9.42 16.05 0.82
CA ASN A 38 10.72 15.86 1.46
C ASN A 38 11.70 17.00 1.11
N SER A 39 12.50 17.44 2.07
CA SER A 39 13.50 18.49 1.84
C SER A 39 14.65 18.06 0.93
N MET A 40 14.95 16.76 0.86
CA MET A 40 15.87 16.17 -0.13
C MET A 40 15.11 15.90 -1.43
N THR A 41 15.18 16.85 -2.36
CA THR A 41 14.35 16.84 -3.57
C THR A 41 14.52 15.61 -4.47
N GLU A 42 15.65 14.90 -4.36
CA GLU A 42 15.91 13.67 -5.11
C GLU A 42 14.99 12.50 -4.71
N TYR A 43 14.39 12.56 -3.51
CA TYR A 43 13.41 11.58 -3.06
C TYR A 43 12.00 11.90 -3.54
N ASN A 44 11.68 13.15 -3.86
CA ASN A 44 10.33 13.55 -4.28
C ASN A 44 10.01 13.07 -5.70
N LYS A 45 9.51 11.85 -5.83
CA LYS A 45 9.12 11.23 -7.10
C LYS A 45 8.23 10.03 -6.87
N ASP A 46 7.66 9.57 -7.97
CA ASP A 46 6.93 8.32 -8.03
C ASP A 46 7.88 7.14 -8.17
N TYR A 47 7.56 6.09 -7.43
CA TYR A 47 8.20 4.80 -7.47
C TYR A 47 7.21 3.75 -7.97
N ILE A 48 7.64 2.92 -8.92
CA ILE A 48 6.80 1.86 -9.49
C ILE A 48 7.22 0.52 -8.88
N PRO A 49 6.34 -0.18 -8.13
CA PRO A 49 6.63 -1.51 -7.65
C PRO A 49 6.77 -2.52 -8.79
N GLU A 50 7.85 -3.29 -8.80
CA GLU A 50 8.13 -4.29 -9.84
C GLU A 50 7.87 -5.72 -9.36
N GLN A 51 8.42 -6.06 -8.20
CA GLN A 51 8.37 -7.38 -7.61
C GLN A 51 8.32 -7.24 -6.09
N GLY A 52 7.73 -8.22 -5.43
CA GLY A 52 7.84 -8.32 -3.99
C GLY A 52 7.99 -9.75 -3.52
N ILE A 53 8.68 -9.87 -2.40
CA ILE A 53 8.91 -11.13 -1.70
C ILE A 53 8.42 -10.99 -0.26
N PHE A 54 8.12 -12.11 0.37
CA PHE A 54 7.87 -12.14 1.80
C PHE A 54 8.54 -13.35 2.45
N ILE A 55 8.89 -13.21 3.73
CA ILE A 55 9.29 -14.32 4.59
C ILE A 55 8.13 -14.54 5.57
N PRO A 56 7.59 -15.77 5.68
CA PRO A 56 6.50 -16.10 6.58
C PRO A 56 6.79 -15.73 8.04
N SER A 57 5.74 -15.68 8.84
CA SER A 57 5.84 -15.28 10.24
C SER A 57 6.77 -16.20 11.02
N THR A 58 7.76 -15.61 11.70
CA THR A 58 8.68 -16.31 12.60
C THR A 58 8.61 -15.71 14.00
N LEU A 59 8.90 -16.52 15.02
CA LEU A 59 8.89 -16.04 16.41
C LEU A 59 9.90 -14.91 16.58
N TRP A 60 9.43 -13.78 17.08
CA TRP A 60 10.22 -12.60 17.36
C TRP A 60 10.49 -12.47 18.86
N GLN A 61 11.72 -12.14 19.23
CA GLN A 61 12.15 -12.13 20.63
C GLN A 61 11.71 -10.83 21.32
N CYS A 62 10.57 -10.91 22.01
CA CYS A 62 10.04 -9.88 22.90
C CYS A 62 9.69 -10.49 24.26
N GLU A 63 9.38 -9.65 25.26
CA GLU A 63 8.90 -10.16 26.57
C GLU A 63 7.57 -10.93 26.44
N GLY A 64 6.73 -10.55 25.46
CA GLY A 64 5.54 -11.30 25.04
C GLY A 64 5.76 -12.09 23.75
N THR A 65 4.84 -13.00 23.44
CA THR A 65 4.85 -13.74 22.16
C THR A 65 4.49 -12.81 21.02
N MET A 66 5.45 -12.53 20.16
CA MET A 66 5.27 -11.77 18.92
C MET A 66 5.80 -12.60 17.75
N TYR A 67 5.16 -12.45 16.60
CA TYR A 67 5.59 -13.04 15.34
C TYR A 67 5.88 -11.92 14.35
N ARG A 68 6.92 -12.10 13.55
CA ARG A 68 7.37 -11.14 12.54
C ARG A 68 7.22 -11.74 11.15
N THR A 69 6.42 -11.11 10.30
CA THR A 69 6.41 -11.32 8.84
C THR A 69 7.28 -10.24 8.18
N PHE A 70 8.15 -10.61 7.25
CA PHE A 70 8.94 -9.64 6.49
C PHE A 70 8.37 -9.53 5.07
N ILE A 71 8.23 -8.31 4.55
CA ILE A 71 7.85 -8.03 3.16
C ILE A 71 8.88 -7.10 2.57
N GLN A 72 9.35 -7.38 1.36
CA GLN A 72 10.21 -6.49 0.60
C GLN A 72 9.63 -6.25 -0.79
N LEU A 73 9.56 -4.99 -1.18
CA LEU A 73 9.19 -4.53 -2.51
C LEU A 73 10.42 -3.95 -3.21
N ALA A 74 10.68 -4.38 -4.44
CA ALA A 74 11.62 -3.71 -5.33
C ALA A 74 10.88 -2.66 -6.16
N LEU A 75 11.47 -1.47 -6.26
CA LEU A 75 10.85 -0.30 -6.85
C LEU A 75 11.71 0.30 -7.96
N GLN A 76 11.09 0.90 -8.97
CA GLN A 76 11.76 1.75 -9.96
C GLN A 76 11.54 3.24 -9.67
N PRO A 77 12.55 4.11 -9.84
CA PRO A 77 13.93 3.77 -10.23
C PRO A 77 14.73 3.22 -9.05
N SER A 78 15.28 2.00 -9.23
CA SER A 78 16.22 1.28 -8.33
C SER A 78 16.11 1.63 -6.84
N ALA A 79 14.99 1.31 -6.19
CA ALA A 79 14.79 1.49 -4.76
C ALA A 79 14.21 0.22 -4.13
N GLY A 80 14.19 0.17 -2.80
CA GLY A 80 13.60 -0.92 -2.04
C GLY A 80 12.77 -0.38 -0.89
N LEU A 81 11.63 -1.01 -0.63
CA LEU A 81 10.81 -0.75 0.53
C LEU A 81 10.65 -2.06 1.30
N MET A 82 10.96 -2.03 2.59
CA MET A 82 10.84 -3.18 3.48
C MET A 82 9.83 -2.87 4.58
N PHE A 83 8.98 -3.84 4.88
CA PHE A 83 8.07 -3.84 6.00
C PHE A 83 8.35 -5.04 6.89
N GLU A 84 8.35 -4.85 8.21
CA GLU A 84 8.22 -5.94 9.16
C GLU A 84 6.89 -5.78 9.88
N ILE A 85 6.02 -6.77 9.77
CA ILE A 85 4.69 -6.76 10.41
C ILE A 85 4.77 -7.64 11.65
N PHE A 86 4.33 -7.08 12.77
CA PHE A 86 4.37 -7.73 14.06
C PHE A 86 2.94 -8.04 14.52
N THR A 87 2.68 -9.31 14.83
CA THR A 87 1.37 -9.79 15.28
C THR A 87 1.51 -10.76 16.46
N SER A 88 0.44 -10.91 17.25
CA SER A 88 0.41 -11.86 18.37
C SER A 88 0.19 -13.32 17.95
N SER A 89 -0.09 -13.57 16.67
CA SER A 89 -0.44 -14.90 16.14
C SER A 89 0.48 -15.33 15.00
N ASN A 90 0.91 -16.59 15.02
CA ASN A 90 1.70 -17.15 13.91
C ASN A 90 0.85 -17.34 12.65
N THR A 91 1.37 -16.96 11.49
CA THR A 91 0.70 -17.12 10.18
C THR A 91 1.70 -17.56 9.12
N GLU A 92 1.34 -18.56 8.31
CA GLU A 92 2.14 -18.93 7.14
C GLU A 92 1.98 -17.92 5.98
N GLN A 93 0.85 -17.20 5.97
CA GLN A 93 0.57 -16.16 4.99
C GLN A 93 0.84 -14.76 5.57
N ILE A 94 0.97 -13.78 4.67
CA ILE A 94 1.03 -12.37 5.05
C ILE A 94 -0.26 -11.99 5.77
N PRO A 95 -0.18 -11.37 6.96
CA PRO A 95 -1.37 -10.97 7.72
C PRO A 95 -2.12 -9.86 6.99
N VAL A 96 -3.43 -10.03 6.83
CA VAL A 96 -4.36 -9.07 6.24
C VAL A 96 -4.92 -8.18 7.34
N GLY A 97 -5.06 -6.88 7.08
CA GLY A 97 -5.56 -5.90 8.03
C GLY A 97 -4.87 -4.55 7.93
N THR A 98 -5.21 -3.64 8.84
CA THR A 98 -4.56 -2.33 8.97
C THR A 98 -3.59 -2.34 10.14
N PHE A 99 -2.35 -1.97 9.87
CA PHE A 99 -1.25 -1.94 10.84
C PHE A 99 -0.76 -0.51 10.97
N SER A 100 -0.64 -0.02 12.21
CA SER A 100 -0.05 1.29 12.50
C SER A 100 1.47 1.16 12.68
N LEU A 101 2.20 2.22 12.34
CA LEU A 101 3.64 2.27 12.52
C LEU A 101 3.94 2.18 14.02
N GLY A 102 4.85 1.30 14.40
CA GLY A 102 5.11 0.99 15.81
C GLY A 102 6.51 0.46 16.06
N SER A 103 6.65 -0.25 17.18
CA SER A 103 7.91 -0.86 17.59
C SER A 103 7.88 -2.38 17.35
N PRO A 104 9.05 -3.04 17.18
CA PRO A 104 9.13 -4.49 16.96
C PRO A 104 8.52 -5.38 18.07
N CYS A 105 8.16 -4.83 19.22
CA CYS A 105 7.56 -5.57 20.34
C CYS A 105 6.12 -5.15 20.67
N ALA A 106 5.40 -4.58 19.71
CA ALA A 106 3.97 -4.32 19.78
C ALA A 106 3.32 -4.68 18.44
N GLU A 107 2.01 -4.96 18.44
CA GLU A 107 1.29 -5.19 17.18
C GLU A 107 1.33 -3.93 16.30
N GLY A 108 1.63 -4.11 15.01
CA GLY A 108 1.84 -3.02 14.08
C GLY A 108 2.87 -3.38 13.02
N PHE A 109 3.58 -2.39 12.50
CA PHE A 109 4.69 -2.61 11.56
C PHE A 109 5.84 -1.64 11.78
N THR A 110 7.02 -2.00 11.27
CA THR A 110 8.14 -1.09 11.00
C THR A 110 8.37 -1.01 9.49
N ALA A 111 8.96 0.09 9.03
CA ALA A 111 9.29 0.26 7.62
C ALA A 111 10.69 0.86 7.44
N ALA A 112 11.35 0.45 6.37
CA ALA A 112 12.63 1.00 5.94
C ALA A 112 12.63 1.19 4.42
N PHE A 113 13.00 2.39 3.97
CA PHE A 113 13.15 2.71 2.56
C PHE A 113 14.62 2.84 2.18
N TYR A 114 14.99 2.25 1.06
CA TYR A 114 16.35 2.26 0.51
C TYR A 114 16.30 2.92 -0.88
N PRO A 115 16.92 4.11 -1.04
CA PRO A 115 16.83 4.87 -2.29
C PRO A 115 17.59 4.23 -3.45
N TYR A 116 18.43 3.23 -3.15
CA TYR A 116 19.21 2.46 -4.10
C TYR A 116 19.10 0.98 -3.76
N SER A 117 18.78 0.14 -4.74
CA SER A 117 18.80 -1.31 -4.56
C SER A 117 20.20 -1.79 -4.12
N GLY A 118 20.26 -2.60 -3.06
CA GLY A 118 21.52 -3.08 -2.47
C GLY A 118 22.25 -2.10 -1.54
N SER A 119 21.71 -0.89 -1.32
CA SER A 119 22.22 0.01 -0.28
C SER A 119 22.05 -0.62 1.11
N LYS A 120 23.08 -0.51 1.94
CA LYS A 120 23.00 -0.87 3.37
C LYS A 120 22.51 0.28 4.25
N THR A 121 22.36 1.46 3.67
CA THR A 121 21.90 2.67 4.36
C THR A 121 20.45 2.94 4.00
N THR A 122 19.60 2.93 5.01
CA THR A 122 18.22 3.40 4.94
C THR A 122 18.22 4.89 4.58
N GLY A 123 17.43 5.28 3.58
CA GLY A 123 17.33 6.66 3.11
C GLY A 123 16.18 7.46 3.72
N LEU A 124 15.05 6.81 4.06
CA LEU A 124 13.95 7.46 4.78
C LEU A 124 13.64 6.73 6.08
N CYS A 125 13.43 7.51 7.13
CA CYS A 125 12.83 7.08 8.39
C CYS A 125 11.42 7.64 8.50
N PHE A 126 10.51 6.87 9.10
CA PHE A 126 9.10 7.21 9.22
C PHE A 126 8.74 7.52 10.68
N SER A 127 7.96 8.56 10.89
CA SER A 127 7.56 9.03 12.23
C SER A 127 6.14 8.59 12.60
N ALA A 128 5.28 8.38 11.61
CA ALA A 128 3.91 7.92 11.78
C ALA A 128 3.38 7.29 10.49
N GLY A 129 2.22 6.64 10.57
CA GLY A 129 1.51 6.16 9.40
C GLY A 129 0.83 4.82 9.61
N ALA A 130 0.20 4.34 8.55
CA ALA A 130 -0.43 3.03 8.51
C ALA A 130 -0.18 2.35 7.16
N ILE A 131 -0.22 1.03 7.18
CA ILE A 131 -0.42 0.21 5.99
C ILE A 131 -1.72 -0.56 6.12
N THR A 132 -2.42 -0.74 5.01
CA THR A 132 -3.58 -1.64 4.92
C THR A 132 -3.27 -2.70 3.90
N ILE A 133 -3.34 -3.96 4.33
CA ILE A 133 -3.07 -5.12 3.50
C ILE A 133 -4.38 -5.84 3.26
N GLU A 134 -4.76 -5.95 2.00
CA GLU A 134 -5.88 -6.74 1.51
C GLU A 134 -5.39 -7.89 0.62
N LYS A 135 -6.20 -8.93 0.48
CA LYS A 135 -5.90 -10.07 -0.38
C LYS A 135 -7.11 -10.43 -1.22
N ASP A 136 -6.91 -10.55 -2.53
CA ASP A 136 -7.90 -11.03 -3.50
C ASP A 136 -7.28 -12.16 -4.34
N GLY A 137 -7.70 -13.40 -4.06
CA GLY A 137 -7.06 -14.60 -4.59
C GLY A 137 -5.58 -14.68 -4.21
N ASP A 138 -4.70 -14.69 -5.21
CA ASP A 138 -3.24 -14.76 -5.03
C ASP A 138 -2.57 -13.37 -5.03
N LYS A 139 -3.34 -12.30 -5.20
CA LYS A 139 -2.83 -10.93 -5.21
C LYS A 139 -3.02 -10.27 -3.85
N TYR A 140 -2.01 -9.51 -3.44
CA TYR A 140 -2.07 -8.61 -2.30
C TYR A 140 -2.20 -7.17 -2.80
N ASP A 141 -3.00 -6.39 -2.09
CA ASP A 141 -2.99 -4.93 -2.16
C ASP A 141 -2.43 -4.38 -0.86
N ILE A 142 -1.35 -3.61 -0.92
CA ILE A 142 -0.71 -2.98 0.24
C ILE A 142 -0.80 -1.47 0.03
N GLU A 143 -1.82 -0.86 0.60
CA GLU A 143 -1.96 0.58 0.66
C GLU A 143 -1.09 1.13 1.79
N MET A 144 -0.38 2.23 1.55
CA MET A 144 0.48 2.87 2.52
C MET A 144 0.21 4.38 2.59
N ASN A 145 0.21 4.88 3.81
CA ASN A 145 0.17 6.31 4.10
C ASN A 145 1.11 6.59 5.27
N LEU A 146 2.34 6.99 4.95
CA LEU A 146 3.43 7.17 5.89
C LEU A 146 3.87 8.63 5.96
N THR A 147 4.17 9.09 7.17
CA THR A 147 4.81 10.38 7.43
C THR A 147 6.31 10.16 7.58
N ILE A 148 7.10 10.91 6.83
CA ILE A 148 8.57 10.87 6.91
C ILE A 148 9.00 11.74 8.10
N GLY A 149 9.94 11.25 8.92
CA GLY A 149 10.47 12.00 10.05
C GLY A 149 11.17 13.29 9.61
N ASP A 150 11.07 14.35 10.43
CA ASP A 150 11.71 15.64 10.15
C ASP A 150 13.23 15.50 10.02
N GLU A 151 13.84 14.60 10.79
CA GLU A 151 15.25 14.24 10.74
C GLU A 151 15.66 13.57 9.42
N CYS A 152 14.69 13.01 8.69
CA CYS A 152 14.84 12.45 7.36
C CYS A 152 14.26 13.36 6.26
N GLY A 153 14.05 14.65 6.57
CA GLY A 153 13.65 15.68 5.63
C GLY A 153 12.14 15.94 5.56
N GLY A 154 11.32 15.25 6.35
CA GLY A 154 9.87 15.44 6.41
C GLY A 154 9.13 14.98 5.15
N GLY A 155 7.83 15.27 5.10
CA GLY A 155 6.96 14.90 3.97
C GLY A 155 6.23 13.58 4.17
N THR A 156 5.79 12.97 3.08
CA THR A 156 4.96 11.76 3.08
C THR A 156 5.42 10.74 2.06
N MET A 157 5.17 9.46 2.34
CA MET A 157 5.21 8.37 1.37
C MET A 157 3.82 7.74 1.32
N ILE A 158 3.15 7.85 0.18
CA ILE A 158 1.77 7.39 -0.03
C ILE A 158 1.67 6.54 -1.29
N GLY A 159 0.70 5.65 -1.36
CA GLY A 159 0.41 4.88 -2.58
C GLY A 159 0.10 3.43 -2.27
N ASN A 160 0.27 2.55 -3.25
CA ASN A 160 0.05 1.12 -3.00
C ASN A 160 0.88 0.20 -3.90
N PHE A 161 1.03 -1.04 -3.43
CA PHE A 161 1.45 -2.18 -4.23
C PHE A 161 0.25 -3.07 -4.53
N ASN A 162 0.05 -3.46 -5.79
CA ASN A 162 -0.94 -4.47 -6.17
C ASN A 162 -0.30 -5.55 -7.03
N GLY A 163 -0.17 -6.76 -6.48
CA GLY A 163 0.49 -7.85 -7.18
C GLY A 163 0.63 -9.12 -6.35
N THR A 164 1.27 -10.13 -6.93
CA THR A 164 1.62 -11.37 -6.24
C THR A 164 2.93 -11.18 -5.47
N LEU A 165 3.03 -11.76 -4.28
CA LEU A 165 4.26 -11.77 -3.48
C LEU A 165 4.81 -13.20 -3.43
N THR A 166 6.10 -13.36 -3.74
CA THR A 166 6.75 -14.66 -3.74
C THR A 166 7.29 -14.97 -2.35
N GLU A 167 6.99 -16.16 -1.82
CA GLU A 167 7.58 -16.62 -0.57
C GLU A 167 9.08 -16.87 -0.78
N SER A 168 9.92 -16.19 0.02
CA SER A 168 11.35 -16.45 0.07
C SER A 168 11.61 -17.60 1.02
N GLN A 169 12.24 -18.66 0.51
CA GLN A 169 12.87 -19.67 1.35
C GLN A 169 14.25 -19.13 1.71
N ASP A 170 14.39 -18.62 2.94
CA ASP A 170 15.72 -18.25 3.47
C ASP A 170 16.73 -19.39 3.34
#